data_AF-A0A2E7UN98-F1
#
_entry.id   AF-A0A2E7UN98-F1
#
_cell.length_a   1.000
_cell.length_b   1.000
_cell.length_c   1.000
_cell.angle_alpha   90.00
_cell.angle_beta   90.00
_cell.angle_gamma   90.00
#
_symmetry.space_group_name_H-M   'P 1'
#
loop_
_entity.id
_entity.type
_entity.pdbx_description
1 polymer ?
#
loop_
_entity_poly.entity_id
_entity_poly.type
_entity_poly.pdbx_seq_one_letter_code
_entity_poly.pdbx_strand_id
1 'polypeptide(L)'
;MPQRYPVILTAWISGCPTAPGPAARVADARALPDVLAAVAETPDAALELCAVLRTEAVRGDCVIQGVERMARTNPSGAEALCASLDGLSGDECWFQLAERSRDARRCLRAGRFAEDCRMHAWTALIPQLAGPTDDSQTWASAVTLAAADMDFAADDERPWIAASRFLLGRQFPLDRSFCDGWPSAEREICRRSGRGLFHDRVNHVRDARKWSCEGPPPLMLSVAEHDAELASVLAERRMEICP
;
A
#
# COMPACT_ATOMS: atom_id res chain seq x y z
N MET A 1 63.71 3.90 27.25
CA MET A 1 63.41 2.53 26.74
C MET A 1 61.89 2.33 26.75
N PRO A 2 61.35 1.56 25.80
CA PRO A 2 60.29 1.91 24.83
C PRO A 2 58.87 1.60 25.36
N GLN A 3 57.73 1.95 24.75
CA GLN A 3 57.32 1.82 23.35
C GLN A 3 56.22 2.85 22.98
N ARG A 4 56.39 3.51 21.84
CA ARG A 4 55.30 4.19 21.12
C ARG A 4 54.79 3.20 20.07
N TYR A 5 53.52 2.79 20.17
CA TYR A 5 52.82 2.12 19.09
C TYR A 5 52.26 3.18 18.13
N PRO A 6 52.49 3.11 16.81
CA PRO A 6 51.72 3.89 15.86
C PRO A 6 50.35 3.22 15.69
N VAL A 7 49.29 3.96 16.01
CA VAL A 7 47.93 3.62 15.57
C VAL A 7 47.89 3.88 14.06
N ILE A 8 47.98 2.81 13.28
CA ILE A 8 47.66 2.82 11.85
C ILE A 8 46.13 2.90 11.77
N LEU A 9 45.60 4.10 11.57
CA LEU A 9 44.25 4.32 11.08
C LEU A 9 44.23 3.94 9.59
N THR A 10 44.02 2.67 9.30
CA THR A 10 43.63 2.22 7.97
C THR A 10 42.23 2.75 7.70
N ALA A 11 42.16 3.78 6.87
CA ALA A 11 40.95 4.31 6.30
C ALA A 11 40.26 3.22 5.46
N TRP A 12 39.20 2.62 6.01
CA TRP A 12 38.22 1.89 5.22
C TRP A 12 37.25 2.90 4.62
N ILE A 13 37.67 3.56 3.55
CA ILE A 13 36.73 4.18 2.60
C ILE A 13 36.39 3.10 1.58
N SER A 14 35.58 2.12 2.00
CA SER A 14 34.87 1.27 1.05
C SER A 14 33.73 2.11 0.47
N GLY A 15 33.80 2.31 -0.84
CA GLY A 15 33.06 3.33 -1.58
C GLY A 15 31.55 3.28 -1.38
N CYS A 16 30.99 4.43 -1.02
CA CYS A 16 29.67 4.79 -1.55
C CYS A 16 29.79 4.84 -3.09
N PRO A 17 28.88 4.20 -3.85
CA PRO A 17 28.83 4.40 -5.28
C PRO A 17 28.66 5.90 -5.55
N THR A 18 29.61 6.48 -6.29
CA THR A 18 29.55 7.88 -6.70
C THR A 18 28.28 8.11 -7.50
N ALA A 19 27.39 8.97 -6.99
CA ALA A 19 26.17 9.34 -7.69
C ALA A 19 26.50 9.76 -9.15
N PRO A 20 25.70 9.32 -10.14
CA PRO A 20 25.98 9.61 -11.53
C PRO A 20 26.06 11.12 -11.74
N GLY A 21 27.14 11.55 -12.41
CA GLY A 21 27.42 12.96 -12.65
C GLY A 21 26.32 13.63 -13.51
N PRO A 22 26.18 14.96 -13.44
CA PRO A 22 25.12 15.70 -14.13
C PRO A 22 25.04 15.42 -15.65
N ALA A 23 26.18 15.16 -16.31
CA ALA A 23 26.23 14.85 -17.73
C ALA A 23 25.56 13.52 -18.10
N ALA A 24 25.64 12.50 -17.24
CA ALA A 24 24.96 11.22 -17.47
C ALA A 24 23.44 11.39 -17.41
N ARG A 25 22.95 12.13 -16.40
CA ARG A 25 21.52 12.42 -16.23
C ARG A 25 20.93 13.21 -17.40
N VAL A 26 21.66 14.20 -17.92
CA VAL A 26 21.22 14.97 -19.10
C VAL A 26 21.18 14.11 -20.37
N ALA A 27 22.14 13.20 -20.54
CA ALA A 27 22.13 12.27 -21.67
C ALA A 27 20.94 11.30 -21.58
N ASP A 28 20.70 10.72 -20.40
CA ASP A 28 19.58 9.82 -20.16
C ASP A 28 18.24 10.53 -20.40
N ALA A 29 18.06 11.75 -19.88
CA ALA A 29 16.83 12.52 -20.07
C ALA A 29 16.51 12.81 -21.55
N ARG A 30 17.53 12.89 -22.41
CA ARG A 30 17.33 13.06 -23.86
C ARG A 30 16.97 11.75 -24.57
N ALA A 31 17.55 10.63 -24.15
CA ALA A 31 17.33 9.32 -24.78
C ALA A 31 16.05 8.63 -24.29
N LEU A 32 15.63 8.90 -23.04
CA LEU A 32 14.56 8.17 -22.36
C LEU A 32 13.24 8.13 -23.14
N PRO A 33 12.73 9.22 -23.75
CA PRO A 33 11.47 9.16 -24.50
C PRO A 33 11.47 8.14 -25.63
N ASP A 34 12.55 8.11 -26.42
CA ASP A 34 12.68 7.18 -27.55
C ASP A 34 12.83 5.73 -27.08
N VAL A 35 13.60 5.52 -26.01
CA VAL A 35 13.75 4.20 -25.39
C VAL A 35 12.43 3.69 -24.84
N LEU A 36 11.66 4.53 -24.14
CA LEU A 36 10.35 4.15 -23.60
C LEU A 36 9.32 3.89 -24.72
N ALA A 37 9.41 4.61 -25.84
CA ALA A 37 8.60 4.31 -27.02
C ALA A 37 8.94 2.92 -27.59
N ALA A 38 10.21 2.56 -27.70
CA ALA A 38 10.63 1.23 -28.12
C ALA A 38 10.17 0.13 -27.15
N VAL A 39 10.35 0.33 -25.84
CA VAL A 39 9.86 -0.60 -24.79
C VAL A 39 8.34 -0.76 -24.86
N ALA A 40 7.61 0.27 -25.27
CA ALA A 40 6.17 0.18 -25.44
C ALA A 40 5.74 -0.76 -26.57
N GLU A 41 6.55 -0.86 -27.63
CA GLU A 41 6.33 -1.72 -28.79
C GLU A 41 6.78 -3.16 -28.55
N THR A 42 7.95 -3.34 -27.90
CA THR A 42 8.57 -4.65 -27.63
C THR A 42 8.99 -4.79 -26.16
N PRO A 43 8.02 -4.92 -25.24
CA PRO A 43 8.29 -4.88 -23.80
C PRO A 43 9.14 -6.06 -23.30
N ASP A 44 9.15 -7.19 -24.00
CA ASP A 44 10.01 -8.34 -23.72
C ASP A 44 11.49 -8.07 -23.99
N ALA A 45 11.80 -7.10 -24.85
CA ALA A 45 13.16 -6.63 -25.13
C ALA A 45 13.63 -5.50 -24.19
N ALA A 46 12.87 -5.17 -23.13
CA ALA A 46 13.14 -4.00 -22.29
C ALA A 46 14.57 -3.96 -21.72
N LEU A 47 15.14 -5.11 -21.34
CA LEU A 47 16.52 -5.16 -20.84
C LEU A 47 17.55 -4.67 -21.87
N GLU A 48 17.41 -5.11 -23.11
CA GLU A 48 18.31 -4.72 -24.21
C GLU A 48 18.12 -3.24 -24.54
N LEU A 49 16.86 -2.81 -24.67
CA LEU A 49 16.51 -1.43 -25.03
C LEU A 49 16.97 -0.42 -23.97
N CYS A 50 16.77 -0.73 -22.68
CA CYS A 50 17.13 0.17 -21.58
C CYS A 50 18.65 0.19 -21.29
N ALA A 51 19.43 -0.77 -21.80
CA ALA A 51 20.88 -0.86 -21.51
C ALA A 51 21.68 0.36 -21.98
N VAL A 52 21.15 1.14 -22.94
CA VAL A 52 21.77 2.38 -23.44
C VAL A 52 21.79 3.52 -22.41
N LEU A 53 20.93 3.44 -21.39
CA LEU A 53 20.81 4.43 -20.32
C LEU A 53 21.97 4.27 -19.33
N ARG A 54 22.60 5.39 -18.97
CA ARG A 54 23.84 5.43 -18.19
C ARG A 54 23.61 5.32 -16.69
N THR A 55 22.52 5.89 -16.20
CA THR A 55 22.15 5.88 -14.79
C THR A 55 21.41 4.59 -14.44
N GLU A 56 21.93 3.84 -13.47
CA GLU A 56 21.34 2.57 -13.01
C GLU A 56 19.86 2.70 -12.63
N ALA A 57 19.50 3.71 -11.83
CA ALA A 57 18.11 3.95 -11.45
C ALA A 57 17.20 4.21 -12.67
N VAL A 58 17.65 5.03 -13.63
CA VAL A 58 16.87 5.33 -14.84
C VAL A 58 16.73 4.08 -15.72
N ARG A 59 17.76 3.24 -15.77
CA ARG A 59 17.70 1.94 -16.45
C ARG A 59 16.70 1.00 -15.78
N GLY A 60 16.73 0.90 -14.45
CA GLY A 60 15.78 0.12 -13.66
C GLY A 60 14.34 0.57 -13.91
N ASP A 61 14.06 1.86 -13.81
CA ASP A 61 12.74 2.45 -14.06
C ASP A 61 12.26 2.17 -15.49
N CYS A 62 13.17 2.25 -16.48
CA CYS A 62 12.89 1.91 -17.87
C CYS A 62 12.50 0.42 -18.03
N VAL A 63 13.22 -0.51 -17.40
CA VAL A 63 12.87 -1.95 -17.45
C VAL A 63 11.53 -2.21 -16.79
N ILE A 64 11.22 -1.53 -15.68
CA ILE A 64 9.92 -1.63 -15.00
C ILE A 64 8.78 -1.27 -15.96
N GLN A 65 8.94 -0.29 -16.85
CA GLN A 65 7.91 0.03 -17.86
C GLN A 65 7.58 -1.14 -18.80
N GLY A 66 8.56 -1.99 -19.13
CA GLY A 66 8.33 -3.23 -19.87
C GLY A 66 7.54 -4.25 -19.03
N VAL A 67 7.92 -4.41 -17.77
CA VAL A 67 7.22 -5.26 -16.80
C VAL A 67 5.76 -4.86 -16.64
N GLU A 68 5.47 -3.57 -16.50
CA GLU A 68 4.10 -3.07 -16.33
C GLU A 68 3.18 -3.45 -17.51
N ARG A 69 3.73 -3.51 -18.72
CA ARG A 69 3.03 -3.91 -19.95
C ARG A 69 2.83 -5.41 -20.06
N MET A 70 3.78 -6.18 -19.54
CA MET A 70 3.75 -7.64 -19.60
C MET A 70 3.02 -8.29 -18.43
N ALA A 71 2.95 -7.64 -17.27
CA ALA A 71 2.54 -8.25 -16.00
C ALA A 71 1.20 -9.01 -16.06
N ARG A 72 0.25 -8.57 -16.89
CA ARG A 72 -1.04 -9.24 -17.07
C ARG A 72 -1.04 -10.34 -18.13
N THR A 73 -0.38 -10.11 -19.25
CA THR A 73 -0.48 -10.96 -20.46
C THR A 73 0.64 -12.00 -20.56
N ASN A 74 1.82 -11.67 -20.01
CA ASN A 74 2.98 -12.54 -19.93
C ASN A 74 3.71 -12.34 -18.59
N PRO A 75 3.09 -12.75 -17.45
CA PRO A 75 3.70 -12.59 -16.13
C PRO A 75 5.04 -13.31 -16.01
N SER A 76 5.21 -14.49 -16.61
CA SER A 76 6.49 -15.23 -16.56
C SER A 76 7.62 -14.50 -17.30
N GLY A 77 7.33 -13.82 -18.42
CA GLY A 77 8.30 -12.96 -19.07
C GLY A 77 8.65 -11.73 -18.22
N ALA A 78 7.66 -11.12 -17.58
CA ALA A 78 7.86 -10.02 -16.65
C ALA A 78 8.70 -10.43 -15.42
N GLU A 79 8.51 -11.65 -14.90
CA GLU A 79 9.33 -12.22 -13.83
C GLU A 79 10.80 -12.31 -14.21
N ALA A 80 11.11 -12.70 -15.46
CA ALA A 80 12.49 -12.78 -15.94
C ALA A 80 13.15 -11.40 -15.99
N LEU A 81 12.40 -10.36 -16.37
CA LEU A 81 12.88 -8.98 -16.32
C LEU A 81 13.15 -8.54 -14.87
N CYS A 82 12.21 -8.75 -13.95
CA CYS A 82 12.43 -8.39 -12.54
C CYS A 82 13.58 -9.17 -11.87
N ALA A 83 13.82 -10.43 -12.28
CA ALA A 83 14.92 -11.23 -11.77
C ALA A 83 16.32 -10.72 -12.20
N SER A 84 16.38 -9.84 -13.20
CA SER A 84 17.63 -9.22 -13.67
C SER A 84 17.95 -7.88 -13.01
N LEU A 85 17.03 -7.36 -12.19
CA LEU A 85 17.19 -6.11 -11.46
C LEU A 85 17.53 -6.40 -10.00
N ASP A 86 18.47 -5.62 -9.46
CA ASP A 86 18.90 -5.70 -8.07
C ASP A 86 18.47 -4.47 -7.28
N GLY A 87 18.62 -4.54 -5.95
CA GLY A 87 18.42 -3.40 -5.05
C GLY A 87 17.01 -2.81 -5.13
N LEU A 88 16.92 -1.47 -5.14
CA LEU A 88 15.63 -0.77 -5.08
C LEU A 88 14.77 -1.02 -6.34
N SER A 89 15.40 -1.06 -7.51
CA SER A 89 14.68 -1.32 -8.76
C SER A 89 14.18 -2.75 -8.85
N GLY A 90 14.92 -3.73 -8.31
CA GLY A 90 14.42 -5.10 -8.16
C GLY A 90 13.20 -5.18 -7.25
N ASP A 91 13.27 -4.58 -6.06
CA ASP A 91 12.17 -4.53 -5.09
C ASP A 91 10.90 -3.90 -5.70
N GLU A 92 11.01 -2.74 -6.34
CA GLU A 92 9.90 -2.04 -7.02
C GLU A 92 9.35 -2.85 -8.20
N CYS A 93 10.21 -3.50 -8.98
CA CYS A 93 9.76 -4.33 -10.11
C CYS A 93 8.86 -5.48 -9.65
N TRP A 94 9.25 -6.18 -8.59
CA TRP A 94 8.44 -7.25 -8.01
C TRP A 94 7.13 -6.73 -7.42
N PHE A 95 7.13 -5.53 -6.81
CA PHE A 95 5.91 -4.86 -6.39
C PHE A 95 4.96 -4.62 -7.57
N GLN A 96 5.44 -3.96 -8.63
CA GLN A 96 4.64 -3.62 -9.82
C GLN A 96 4.09 -4.87 -10.49
N LEU A 97 4.91 -5.92 -10.59
CA LEU A 97 4.49 -7.19 -11.15
C LEU A 97 3.40 -7.85 -10.31
N ALA A 98 3.55 -7.91 -8.99
CA ALA A 98 2.55 -8.49 -8.09
C ALA A 98 1.20 -7.78 -8.23
N GLU A 99 1.20 -6.44 -8.18
CA GLU A 99 -0.01 -5.62 -8.28
C GLU A 99 -0.71 -5.82 -9.63
N ARG A 100 0.04 -5.70 -10.73
CA ARG A 100 -0.56 -5.69 -12.07
C ARG A 100 -1.00 -7.07 -12.52
N SER A 101 -0.29 -8.13 -12.12
CA SER A 101 -0.66 -9.53 -12.35
C SER A 101 -1.76 -10.03 -11.39
N ARG A 102 -2.07 -9.28 -10.33
CA ARG A 102 -3.00 -9.65 -9.25
C ARG A 102 -2.60 -10.95 -8.55
N ASP A 103 -1.31 -11.13 -8.29
CA ASP A 103 -0.78 -12.30 -7.60
C ASP A 103 0.07 -11.87 -6.41
N ALA A 104 -0.56 -11.83 -5.24
CA ALA A 104 0.07 -11.38 -4.01
C ALA A 104 1.27 -12.25 -3.58
N ARG A 105 1.38 -13.49 -4.06
CA ARG A 105 2.53 -14.35 -3.75
C ARG A 105 3.84 -13.77 -4.28
N ARG A 106 3.78 -12.96 -5.34
CA ARG A 106 4.94 -12.26 -5.90
C ARG A 106 5.47 -11.16 -4.98
N CYS A 107 4.66 -10.63 -4.05
CA CYS A 107 5.10 -9.65 -3.08
C CYS A 107 6.24 -10.15 -2.19
N LEU A 108 6.36 -11.46 -1.95
CA LEU A 108 7.49 -12.05 -1.22
C LEU A 108 8.85 -11.74 -1.85
N ARG A 109 8.88 -11.43 -3.15
CA ARG A 109 10.10 -11.10 -3.89
C ARG A 109 10.39 -9.60 -3.95
N ALA A 110 9.49 -8.76 -3.45
CA ALA A 110 9.65 -7.30 -3.42
C ALA A 110 10.57 -6.79 -2.30
N GLY A 111 11.34 -7.68 -1.66
CA GLY A 111 12.35 -7.35 -0.66
C GLY A 111 11.85 -6.38 0.40
N ARG A 112 12.36 -5.14 0.39
CA ARG A 112 11.98 -4.09 1.35
C ARG A 112 10.50 -3.67 1.26
N PHE A 113 9.87 -3.85 0.12
CA PHE A 113 8.46 -3.50 -0.11
C PHE A 113 7.51 -4.69 -0.01
N ALA A 114 7.98 -5.87 0.43
CA ALA A 114 7.15 -7.07 0.46
C ALA A 114 5.88 -6.92 1.29
N GLU A 115 5.99 -6.26 2.44
CA GLU A 115 4.88 -5.99 3.36
C GLU A 115 3.88 -4.98 2.78
N ASP A 116 4.37 -3.84 2.28
CA ASP A 116 3.55 -2.82 1.65
C ASP A 116 2.84 -3.34 0.39
N CYS A 117 3.54 -4.14 -0.42
CA CYS A 117 2.98 -4.83 -1.59
C CYS A 117 1.81 -5.71 -1.19
N ARG A 118 1.99 -6.53 -0.14
CA ARG A 118 0.94 -7.44 0.33
C ARG A 118 -0.26 -6.68 0.86
N MET A 119 -0.05 -5.59 1.61
CA MET A 119 -1.14 -4.74 2.10
C MET A 119 -1.86 -3.99 0.96
N HIS A 120 -1.14 -3.59 -0.09
CA HIS A 120 -1.74 -2.97 -1.27
C HIS A 120 -2.62 -3.98 -2.02
N ALA A 121 -2.10 -5.18 -2.27
CA ALA A 121 -2.85 -6.28 -2.89
C ALA A 121 -4.07 -6.68 -2.05
N TRP A 122 -3.92 -6.74 -0.71
CA TRP A 122 -5.03 -6.99 0.21
C TRP A 122 -6.14 -5.95 0.07
N THR A 123 -5.78 -4.67 0.10
CA THR A 123 -6.75 -3.57 0.02
C THR A 123 -7.53 -3.60 -1.31
N ALA A 124 -6.88 -3.98 -2.41
CA ALA A 124 -7.53 -4.17 -3.71
C ALA A 124 -8.46 -5.40 -3.76
N LEU A 125 -8.18 -6.43 -2.94
CA LEU A 125 -8.99 -7.65 -2.86
C LEU A 125 -10.26 -7.47 -2.02
N ILE A 126 -10.22 -6.69 -0.93
CA ILE A 126 -11.36 -6.53 0.01
C ILE A 126 -12.73 -6.34 -0.68
N PRO A 127 -12.89 -5.44 -1.68
CA PRO A 127 -14.19 -5.22 -2.32
C PRO A 127 -14.76 -6.43 -3.07
N GLN A 128 -13.95 -7.46 -3.28
CA GLN A 128 -14.26 -8.67 -4.04
C GLN A 128 -14.49 -9.89 -3.13
N LEU A 129 -14.25 -9.77 -1.83
CA LEU A 129 -14.30 -10.90 -0.88
C LEU A 129 -15.71 -11.45 -0.67
N ALA A 130 -16.70 -10.56 -0.63
CA ALA A 130 -18.10 -10.89 -0.41
C ALA A 130 -19.01 -9.81 -1.02
N GLY A 131 -20.29 -10.15 -1.17
CA GLY A 131 -21.32 -9.25 -1.69
C GLY A 131 -21.61 -8.09 -0.74
N PRO A 132 -22.09 -6.94 -1.28
CA PRO A 132 -22.38 -5.75 -0.48
C PRO A 132 -23.55 -5.94 0.50
N THR A 133 -24.35 -6.99 0.33
CA THR A 133 -25.51 -7.34 1.18
C THR A 133 -25.25 -8.53 2.09
N ASP A 134 -24.05 -9.12 2.02
CA ASP A 134 -23.71 -10.30 2.82
C ASP A 134 -23.60 -9.92 4.30
N ASP A 135 -23.94 -10.89 5.16
CA ASP A 135 -23.93 -10.67 6.59
C ASP A 135 -22.51 -10.65 7.19
N SER A 136 -22.45 -10.25 8.45
CA SER A 136 -21.21 -10.13 9.22
C SER A 136 -20.38 -11.42 9.29
N GLN A 137 -21.05 -12.58 9.43
CA GLN A 137 -20.38 -13.88 9.57
C GLN A 137 -19.76 -14.33 8.23
N THR A 138 -20.47 -14.07 7.13
CA THR A 138 -20.00 -14.32 5.76
C THR A 138 -18.75 -13.48 5.49
N TRP A 139 -18.78 -12.19 5.83
CA TRP A 139 -17.62 -11.31 5.70
C TRP A 139 -16.43 -11.76 6.57
N ALA A 140 -16.66 -12.14 7.83
CA ALA A 140 -15.58 -12.62 8.69
C ALA A 140 -14.90 -13.86 8.10
N SER A 141 -15.69 -14.81 7.59
CA SER A 141 -15.18 -16.03 6.98
C SER A 141 -14.38 -15.74 5.70
N ALA A 142 -14.87 -14.83 4.85
CA ALA A 142 -14.17 -14.41 3.64
C ALA A 142 -12.84 -13.70 3.94
N VAL A 143 -12.81 -12.84 4.95
CA VAL A 143 -11.58 -12.16 5.42
C VAL A 143 -10.57 -13.17 5.95
N THR A 144 -10.98 -14.10 6.81
CA THR A 144 -10.08 -15.14 7.36
C THR A 144 -9.44 -15.97 6.26
N LEU A 145 -10.25 -16.49 5.32
CA LEU A 145 -9.76 -17.35 4.25
C LEU A 145 -8.79 -16.60 3.32
N ALA A 146 -9.13 -15.38 2.93
CA ALA A 146 -8.28 -14.59 2.06
C ALA A 146 -6.99 -14.12 2.74
N ALA A 147 -7.04 -13.77 4.03
CA ALA A 147 -5.85 -13.38 4.78
C ALA A 147 -4.86 -14.54 4.87
N ALA A 148 -5.37 -15.76 5.12
CA ALA A 148 -4.56 -16.97 5.11
C ALA A 148 -3.98 -17.30 3.73
N ASP A 149 -4.76 -17.15 2.65
CA ASP A 149 -4.28 -17.36 1.26
C ASP A 149 -3.15 -16.38 0.88
N MET A 150 -3.17 -15.18 1.43
CA MET A 150 -2.13 -14.15 1.26
C MET A 150 -0.99 -14.25 2.29
N ASP A 151 -0.92 -15.34 3.06
CA ASP A 151 0.14 -15.62 4.03
C ASP A 151 0.27 -14.57 5.14
N PHE A 152 -0.82 -13.87 5.49
CA PHE A 152 -0.85 -13.04 6.70
C PHE A 152 -0.80 -13.94 7.94
N ALA A 153 -0.07 -13.49 8.95
CA ALA A 153 -0.04 -14.18 10.24
C ALA A 153 -1.44 -14.16 10.89
N ALA A 154 -1.78 -15.21 11.62
CA ALA A 154 -3.11 -15.33 12.23
C ALA A 154 -3.40 -14.23 13.27
N ASP A 155 -2.36 -13.65 13.87
CA ASP A 155 -2.43 -12.54 14.82
C ASP A 155 -2.19 -11.16 14.17
N ASP A 156 -2.05 -11.09 12.84
CA ASP A 156 -1.93 -9.84 12.13
C ASP A 156 -3.28 -9.10 12.09
N GLU A 157 -3.38 -8.00 12.82
CA GLU A 157 -4.60 -7.20 12.88
C GLU A 157 -4.84 -6.38 11.60
N ARG A 158 -3.82 -6.14 10.76
CA ARG A 158 -3.92 -5.18 9.65
C ARG A 158 -4.93 -5.58 8.58
N PRO A 159 -5.03 -6.86 8.15
CA PRO A 159 -6.07 -7.29 7.24
C PRO A 159 -7.48 -6.99 7.76
N TRP A 160 -7.69 -7.25 9.05
CA TRP A 160 -8.96 -7.01 9.75
C TRP A 160 -9.28 -5.52 9.87
N ILE A 161 -8.31 -4.68 10.25
CA ILE A 161 -8.47 -3.22 10.31
C ILE A 161 -8.89 -2.70 8.93
N ALA A 162 -8.20 -3.11 7.87
CA ALA A 162 -8.50 -2.68 6.50
C ALA A 162 -9.92 -3.12 6.07
N ALA A 163 -10.29 -4.37 6.34
CA ALA A 163 -11.63 -4.88 6.04
C ALA A 163 -12.72 -4.13 6.80
N SER A 164 -12.55 -3.92 8.11
CA SER A 164 -13.51 -3.18 8.93
C SER A 164 -13.69 -1.74 8.43
N ARG A 165 -12.59 -1.05 8.07
CA ARG A 165 -12.67 0.32 7.54
C ARG A 165 -13.37 0.37 6.19
N PHE A 166 -13.17 -0.61 5.32
CA PHE A 166 -13.90 -0.70 4.05
C PHE A 166 -15.40 -0.89 4.28
N LEU A 167 -15.78 -1.84 5.15
CA LEU A 167 -17.18 -2.20 5.39
C LEU A 167 -17.95 -1.08 6.09
N LEU A 168 -17.45 -0.63 7.24
CA LEU A 168 -18.08 0.44 8.02
C LEU A 168 -17.99 1.79 7.30
N GLY A 169 -16.94 1.99 6.48
CA GLY A 169 -16.71 3.20 5.68
C GLY A 169 -17.86 3.57 4.76
N ARG A 170 -18.64 2.59 4.33
CA ARG A 170 -19.75 2.73 3.38
C ARG A 170 -21.11 2.89 4.05
N GLN A 171 -21.16 2.78 5.38
CA GLN A 171 -22.40 2.84 6.14
C GLN A 171 -22.70 4.27 6.59
N PHE A 172 -23.95 4.67 6.36
CA PHE A 172 -24.55 5.93 6.81
C PHE A 172 -26.00 5.65 7.21
N PRO A 173 -26.31 5.47 8.50
CA PRO A 173 -25.45 5.65 9.67
C PRO A 173 -24.31 4.63 9.78
N LEU A 174 -23.21 5.02 10.43
CA LEU A 174 -22.16 4.09 10.84
C LEU A 174 -22.72 3.15 11.92
N ASP A 175 -22.74 1.84 11.65
CA ASP A 175 -23.29 0.83 12.56
C ASP A 175 -22.26 -0.24 12.95
N ARG A 176 -21.68 -0.11 14.14
CA ARG A 176 -20.71 -1.09 14.66
C ARG A 176 -21.36 -2.39 15.16
N SER A 177 -22.70 -2.51 15.20
CA SER A 177 -23.35 -3.80 15.48
C SER A 177 -23.07 -4.82 14.38
N PHE A 178 -22.71 -4.36 13.17
CA PHE A 178 -22.19 -5.23 12.13
C PHE A 178 -21.00 -6.06 12.61
N CYS A 179 -20.17 -5.56 13.54
CA CYS A 179 -19.02 -6.32 14.05
C CYS A 179 -19.43 -7.52 14.93
N ASP A 180 -20.69 -7.64 15.37
CA ASP A 180 -21.11 -8.65 16.35
C ASP A 180 -21.10 -10.09 15.81
N GLY A 181 -21.16 -10.25 14.50
CA GLY A 181 -20.98 -11.55 13.83
C GLY A 181 -19.53 -11.99 13.67
N TRP A 182 -18.54 -11.16 14.05
CA TRP A 182 -17.13 -11.52 13.96
C TRP A 182 -16.67 -12.31 15.20
N PRO A 183 -15.60 -13.14 15.07
CA PRO A 183 -14.99 -13.80 16.22
C PRO A 183 -14.46 -12.79 17.23
N SER A 184 -14.26 -13.21 18.48
CA SER A 184 -14.13 -12.28 19.61
C SER A 184 -12.92 -11.33 19.51
N ALA A 185 -11.78 -11.81 19.00
CA ALA A 185 -10.58 -10.97 18.85
C ALA A 185 -10.79 -9.92 17.75
N GLU A 186 -11.29 -10.36 16.60
CA GLU A 186 -11.52 -9.55 15.41
C GLU A 186 -12.68 -8.56 15.58
N ARG A 187 -13.69 -8.94 16.38
CA ARG A 187 -14.80 -8.05 16.76
C ARG A 187 -14.30 -6.78 17.42
N GLU A 188 -13.33 -6.89 18.34
CA GLU A 188 -12.76 -5.74 19.01
C GLU A 188 -11.97 -4.87 18.02
N ILE A 189 -11.21 -5.50 17.12
CA ILE A 189 -10.50 -4.81 16.03
C ILE A 189 -11.50 -4.03 15.15
N CYS A 190 -12.63 -4.63 14.79
CA CYS A 190 -13.68 -4.01 13.99
C CYS A 190 -14.31 -2.82 14.69
N ARG A 191 -14.68 -2.97 15.97
CA ARG A 191 -15.29 -1.89 16.76
C ARG A 191 -14.33 -0.71 16.98
N ARG A 192 -13.05 -1.00 17.26
CA ARG A 192 -11.98 -0.01 17.39
C ARG A 192 -11.73 0.71 16.06
N SER A 193 -11.71 -0.03 14.96
CA SER A 193 -11.55 0.54 13.60
C SER A 193 -12.72 1.44 13.22
N GLY A 194 -13.96 1.04 13.56
CA GLY A 194 -15.15 1.87 13.38
C GLY A 194 -15.09 3.18 14.17
N ARG A 195 -14.59 3.14 15.40
CA ARG A 195 -14.34 4.37 16.18
C ARG A 195 -13.29 5.27 15.51
N GLY A 196 -12.16 4.70 15.10
CA GLY A 196 -11.13 5.46 14.38
C GLY A 196 -11.67 6.12 13.11
N LEU A 197 -12.44 5.36 12.31
CA LEU A 197 -13.14 5.89 11.13
C LEU A 197 -14.09 7.04 11.47
N PHE A 198 -14.80 6.96 12.60
CA PHE A 198 -15.67 8.05 13.04
C PHE A 198 -14.88 9.32 13.39
N HIS A 199 -13.74 9.18 14.09
CA HIS A 199 -12.84 10.31 14.32
C HIS A 199 -12.35 10.94 13.00
N ASP A 200 -12.03 10.13 11.99
CA ASP A 200 -11.63 10.61 10.66
C ASP A 200 -12.76 11.39 9.98
N ARG A 201 -14.00 10.88 10.05
CA ARG A 201 -15.21 11.56 9.54
C ARG A 201 -15.44 12.91 10.22
N VAL A 202 -15.27 12.97 11.55
CA VAL A 202 -15.34 14.22 12.33
C VAL A 202 -14.26 15.21 11.88
N ASN A 203 -13.01 14.77 11.77
CA ASN A 203 -11.90 15.61 11.33
C ASN A 203 -12.15 16.16 9.92
N HIS A 204 -12.63 15.33 9.00
CA HIS A 204 -12.97 15.75 7.64
C HIS A 204 -14.07 16.80 7.60
N VAL A 205 -15.14 16.65 8.40
CA VAL A 205 -16.22 17.65 8.46
C VAL A 205 -15.73 18.98 9.03
N ARG A 206 -14.91 18.93 10.10
CA ARG A 206 -14.26 20.11 10.69
C ARG A 206 -13.36 20.82 9.68
N ASP A 207 -12.40 20.10 9.11
CA ASP A 207 -11.36 20.68 8.25
C ASP A 207 -11.97 21.22 6.94
N ALA A 208 -13.00 20.56 6.43
CA ALA A 208 -13.74 21.03 5.26
C ALA A 208 -14.88 22.01 5.59
N ARG A 209 -15.07 22.39 6.87
CA ARG A 209 -16.12 23.29 7.36
C ARG A 209 -17.52 22.96 6.81
N LYS A 210 -17.86 21.67 6.80
CA LYS A 210 -19.09 21.15 6.17
C LYS A 210 -20.35 21.27 7.03
N TRP A 211 -20.23 21.75 8.27
CA TRP A 211 -21.34 21.89 9.19
C TRP A 211 -21.19 23.16 10.03
N SER A 212 -22.17 24.05 9.96
CA SER A 212 -22.26 25.25 10.81
C SER A 212 -22.80 24.98 12.21
N CYS A 213 -23.19 23.72 12.48
CA CYS A 213 -23.88 23.31 13.70
C CYS A 213 -25.25 23.92 13.96
N GLU A 214 -25.77 24.66 12.97
CA GLU A 214 -27.19 24.95 12.84
C GLU A 214 -27.88 23.76 12.17
N GLY A 215 -28.91 23.21 12.82
CA GLY A 215 -29.63 22.04 12.31
C GLY A 215 -28.91 20.70 12.55
N PRO A 216 -29.39 19.62 11.91
CA PRO A 216 -28.86 18.28 12.14
C PRO A 216 -27.42 18.11 11.61
N PRO A 217 -26.64 17.19 12.19
CA PRO A 217 -25.33 16.82 11.65
C PRO A 217 -25.42 16.34 10.20
N PRO A 218 -24.38 16.56 9.37
CA PRO A 218 -24.33 15.99 8.03
C PRO A 218 -24.36 14.46 8.11
N LEU A 219 -24.90 13.83 7.06
CA LEU A 219 -25.03 12.37 6.96
C LEU A 219 -23.72 11.63 7.27
N MET A 220 -22.57 12.22 6.96
CA MET A 220 -21.26 11.63 7.25
C MET A 220 -21.00 11.40 8.74
N LEU A 221 -21.65 12.16 9.63
CA LEU A 221 -21.56 12.03 11.09
C LEU A 221 -22.73 11.24 11.69
N SER A 222 -23.62 10.66 10.87
CA SER A 222 -24.69 9.82 11.40
C SER A 222 -24.13 8.49 11.91
N VAL A 223 -24.58 8.11 13.10
CA VAL A 223 -24.23 6.88 13.81
C VAL A 223 -25.52 6.14 14.16
N ALA A 224 -25.45 4.82 14.27
CA ALA A 224 -26.62 4.02 14.61
C ALA A 224 -27.11 4.37 16.03
N GLU A 225 -28.43 4.32 16.25
CA GLU A 225 -29.05 4.81 17.50
C GLU A 225 -28.55 4.06 18.75
N HIS A 226 -28.18 2.79 18.61
CA HIS A 226 -27.64 1.96 19.68
C HIS A 226 -26.15 2.20 19.97
N ASP A 227 -25.44 2.98 19.16
CA ASP A 227 -24.02 3.25 19.35
C ASP A 227 -23.78 4.51 20.22
N ALA A 228 -24.10 4.37 21.51
CA ALA A 228 -24.00 5.44 22.49
C ALA A 228 -22.57 6.01 22.65
N GLU A 229 -21.54 5.18 22.42
CA GLU A 229 -20.14 5.63 22.47
C GLU A 229 -19.86 6.63 21.35
N LEU A 230 -20.19 6.32 20.09
CA LEU A 230 -19.94 7.25 18.99
C LEU A 230 -20.81 8.50 19.07
N ALA A 231 -22.04 8.37 19.59
CA ALA A 231 -22.88 9.52 19.90
C ALA A 231 -22.23 10.45 20.93
N SER A 232 -21.62 9.91 21.99
CA SER A 232 -20.86 10.68 22.98
C SER A 232 -19.66 11.39 22.35
N VAL A 233 -18.88 10.68 21.51
CA VAL A 233 -17.75 11.27 20.79
C VAL A 233 -18.18 12.47 19.95
N LEU A 234 -19.31 12.39 19.25
CA LEU A 234 -19.83 13.52 18.48
C LEU A 234 -20.22 14.70 19.37
N ALA A 235 -20.88 14.42 20.50
CA ALA A 235 -21.31 15.45 21.44
C ALA A 235 -20.12 16.19 22.05
N GLU A 236 -19.09 15.46 22.49
CA GLU A 236 -17.87 16.01 23.06
C GLU A 236 -17.09 16.86 22.05
N ARG A 237 -16.96 16.36 20.82
CA ARG A 237 -16.19 17.03 19.76
C ARG A 237 -16.98 18.08 19.01
N ARG A 238 -18.25 18.31 19.35
CA ARG A 238 -19.10 19.31 18.67
C ARG A 238 -18.43 20.69 18.66
N MET A 239 -17.87 21.12 19.79
CA MET A 239 -17.19 22.41 19.92
C MET A 239 -15.93 22.54 19.04
N GLU A 240 -15.32 21.43 18.61
CA GLU A 240 -14.19 21.45 17.68
C GLU A 240 -14.65 21.58 16.22
N ILE A 241 -15.87 21.14 15.90
CA ILE A 241 -16.42 21.10 14.55
C ILE A 241 -17.12 22.42 14.23
N CYS A 242 -17.85 22.95 15.22
CA CYS A 242 -18.63 24.17 15.09
C CYS A 242 -17.70 25.39 15.19
N PRO A 243 -17.74 26.33 14.23
CA PRO A 243 -17.01 27.59 14.31
C PRO A 243 -17.52 28.51 15.44
#